data_AF-A0A8D2EFK8-F1
#
_entry.id   AF-A0A8D2EFK8-F1
#
_cell.length_a   1.000
_cell.length_b   1.000
_cell.length_c   1.000
_cell.angle_alpha   90.00
_cell.angle_beta   90.00
_cell.angle_gamma   90.00
#
_symmetry.space_group_name_H-M   'P 1'
#
loop_
_entity.id
_entity.type
_entity.pdbx_description
1 polymer ?
#
loop_
_entity_poly.entity_id
_entity_poly.type
_entity_poly.pdbx_seq_one_letter_code
_entity_poly.pdbx_strand_id
1 'polypeptide(L)'
;MLPRLLLLICAPLCEPAELLLIVSPSHPTEGSPVTLTCKMPSLRSSDAQFQFCFFRDAQALGPGWSSSPKLQIANMWKEDSGSYWCEAQTMASKVLRSRRSQINVHRVPVADVSLETQPPGGQVMEGDRLVLICSVAMGTGDITFLWYKGAIGLNLQTKTQRSLTAEYEIPTARESDAEQYYCVAENGYGPRPSGLVSITVRIPVSRPILMLRAPRAQAVVGDVLKLHCEALRGSHPILYWFYHEDVILGSSSAPSGGGASFNLSLTAEHSGNYSCEANNGLGAQRSEEVTLNFTGRRSTRDPLRSLPSPVPQEFPYLNSPTPGQLQPTYENEPREQSVAVHGRQQHSSEQKAQKPWGHIWRTRFP
;
A
#
# COMPACT_ATOMS: atom_id res chain seq x y z
N MET A 1 -79.93 76.66 4.90
CA MET A 1 -80.53 75.34 4.63
C MET A 1 -79.76 74.70 3.47
N LEU A 2 -78.90 73.71 3.73
CA LEU A 2 -78.27 72.90 2.67
C LEU A 2 -79.08 71.62 2.44
N PRO A 3 -79.29 71.18 1.19
CA PRO A 3 -79.37 69.76 0.87
C PRO A 3 -77.95 69.21 0.64
N ARG A 4 -77.61 68.12 1.34
CA ARG A 4 -76.30 67.45 1.18
C ARG A 4 -76.27 66.60 -0.08
N LEU A 5 -75.20 66.74 -0.87
CA LEU A 5 -74.86 65.81 -1.94
C LEU A 5 -74.43 64.47 -1.33
N LEU A 6 -75.15 63.39 -1.62
CA LEU A 6 -74.75 62.03 -1.23
C LEU A 6 -73.64 61.54 -2.18
N LEU A 7 -72.39 61.62 -1.74
CA LEU A 7 -71.29 60.90 -2.37
C LEU A 7 -71.39 59.41 -1.99
N LEU A 8 -71.82 58.58 -2.94
CA LEU A 8 -71.66 57.14 -2.88
C LEU A 8 -70.17 56.81 -3.00
N ILE A 9 -69.50 56.69 -1.86
CA ILE A 9 -68.14 56.18 -1.79
C ILE A 9 -68.22 54.68 -2.12
N CYS A 10 -67.78 54.30 -3.32
CA CYS A 10 -67.53 52.90 -3.64
C CYS A 10 -66.55 52.34 -2.62
N ALA A 11 -66.97 51.33 -1.86
CA ALA A 11 -66.06 50.56 -1.03
C ALA A 11 -64.95 49.99 -1.92
N PRO A 12 -63.68 49.98 -1.47
CA PRO A 12 -62.63 49.31 -2.22
C PRO A 12 -63.00 47.83 -2.35
N LEU A 13 -63.00 47.34 -3.59
CA LEU A 13 -63.17 45.92 -3.87
C LEU A 13 -62.12 45.15 -3.07
N CYS A 14 -62.57 44.37 -2.10
CA CYS A 14 -61.70 43.51 -1.31
C CYS A 14 -61.13 42.44 -2.24
N GLU A 15 -59.88 42.60 -2.66
CA GLU A 15 -59.19 41.60 -3.48
C GLU A 15 -59.26 40.24 -2.79
N PRO A 16 -59.63 39.17 -3.50
CA PRO A 16 -59.75 37.86 -2.88
C PRO A 16 -58.39 37.46 -2.29
N ALA A 17 -58.38 37.06 -1.01
CA ALA A 17 -57.17 36.63 -0.32
C ALA A 17 -56.60 35.35 -0.96
N GLU A 18 -55.74 35.52 -1.96
CA GLU A 18 -55.14 34.44 -2.73
C GLU A 18 -53.99 33.81 -1.94
N LEU A 19 -53.99 32.48 -1.87
CA LEU A 19 -52.95 31.71 -1.17
C LEU A 19 -51.78 31.47 -2.12
N LEU A 20 -50.56 31.80 -1.70
CA LEU A 20 -49.35 31.68 -2.51
C LEU A 20 -48.42 30.60 -1.96
N LEU A 21 -47.95 29.70 -2.83
CA LEU A 21 -46.82 28.83 -2.52
C LEU A 21 -45.51 29.50 -2.97
N ILE A 22 -44.59 29.69 -2.04
CA ILE A 22 -43.23 30.21 -2.28
C ILE A 22 -42.25 29.05 -2.09
N VAL A 23 -41.33 28.88 -3.05
CA VAL A 23 -40.30 27.84 -3.05
C VAL A 23 -38.93 28.52 -2.87
N SER A 24 -38.13 28.05 -1.91
CA SER A 24 -36.80 28.60 -1.63
C SER A 24 -35.78 27.49 -1.39
N PRO A 25 -34.69 27.38 -2.18
CA PRO A 25 -34.40 28.15 -3.40
C PRO A 25 -35.41 27.86 -4.53
N SER A 26 -35.59 28.80 -5.46
CA SER A 26 -36.52 28.65 -6.60
C SER A 26 -36.04 27.66 -7.66
N HIS A 27 -34.73 27.42 -7.74
CA HIS A 27 -34.09 26.48 -8.66
C HIS A 27 -33.29 25.47 -7.83
N PRO A 28 -33.95 24.45 -7.25
CA PRO A 28 -33.27 23.47 -6.41
C PRO A 28 -32.39 22.53 -7.22
N THR A 29 -31.28 22.12 -6.63
CA THR A 29 -30.40 21.08 -7.16
C THR A 29 -30.58 19.77 -6.40
N GLU A 30 -30.17 18.65 -6.99
CA GLU A 30 -30.16 17.37 -6.29
C GLU A 30 -29.33 17.44 -4.99
N GLY A 31 -29.81 16.79 -3.93
CA GLY A 31 -29.22 16.83 -2.59
C GLY A 31 -29.41 18.15 -1.84
N SER A 32 -29.97 19.20 -2.45
CA SER A 32 -30.17 20.49 -1.76
C SER A 32 -31.46 20.53 -0.93
N PRO A 33 -31.48 21.26 0.21
CA PRO A 33 -32.68 21.47 1.00
C PRO A 33 -33.59 22.53 0.36
N VAL A 34 -34.90 22.28 0.39
CA VAL A 34 -35.94 23.21 -0.08
C VAL A 34 -36.94 23.51 1.03
N THR A 35 -37.24 24.79 1.21
CA THR A 35 -38.36 25.24 2.05
C THR A 35 -39.53 25.66 1.16
N LEU A 36 -40.66 25.00 1.34
CA LEU A 36 -41.96 25.37 0.81
C LEU A 36 -42.66 26.25 1.84
N THR A 37 -43.08 27.46 1.47
CA THR A 37 -43.79 28.40 2.36
C THR A 37 -45.16 28.73 1.78
N CYS A 38 -46.22 28.42 2.52
CA CYS A 38 -47.60 28.77 2.17
C CYS A 38 -47.93 30.14 2.79
N LYS A 39 -48.04 31.19 1.98
CA LYS A 39 -48.21 32.58 2.41
C LYS A 39 -49.56 33.14 1.98
N MET A 40 -50.23 33.86 2.90
CA MET A 40 -51.43 34.65 2.61
C MET A 40 -51.07 36.15 2.67
N PRO A 41 -50.99 36.87 1.54
CA PRO A 41 -50.52 38.26 1.53
C PRO A 41 -51.46 39.23 2.26
N SER A 42 -52.78 39.02 2.14
CA SER A 42 -53.81 39.96 2.59
C SER A 42 -54.13 39.89 4.09
N LEU A 43 -53.45 39.03 4.86
CA LEU A 43 -53.78 38.77 6.26
C LEU A 43 -52.74 39.32 7.24
N ARG A 44 -53.19 40.20 8.15
CA ARG A 44 -52.38 40.65 9.28
C ARG A 44 -52.26 39.49 10.29
N SER A 45 -51.02 39.20 10.71
CA SER A 45 -50.60 37.95 11.38
C SER A 45 -51.13 37.69 12.81
N SER A 46 -52.20 38.35 13.27
CA SER A 46 -52.48 38.49 14.70
C SER A 46 -53.65 37.68 15.28
N ASP A 47 -54.56 37.10 14.50
CA ASP A 47 -55.83 36.60 15.08
C ASP A 47 -56.51 35.39 14.40
N ALA A 48 -55.80 34.67 13.52
CA ALA A 48 -56.37 33.49 12.84
C ALA A 48 -55.41 32.30 12.88
N GLN A 49 -55.83 31.24 13.57
CA GLN A 49 -55.10 29.98 13.65
C GLN A 49 -55.39 29.15 12.40
N PHE A 50 -54.41 29.06 11.50
CA PHE A 50 -54.47 28.23 10.31
C PHE A 50 -53.85 26.87 10.55
N GLN A 51 -54.36 25.88 9.82
CA GLN A 51 -53.65 24.66 9.52
C GLN A 51 -53.28 24.64 8.04
N PHE A 52 -52.10 24.13 7.72
CA PHE A 52 -51.54 24.06 6.37
C PHE A 52 -51.29 22.61 5.98
N CYS A 53 -51.55 22.27 4.72
CA CYS A 53 -51.18 21.00 4.13
C CYS A 53 -50.44 21.26 2.81
N PHE A 54 -49.39 20.47 2.54
CA PHE A 54 -48.57 20.59 1.34
C PHE A 54 -48.74 19.36 0.47
N PHE A 55 -48.69 19.54 -0.86
CA PHE A 55 -48.92 18.47 -1.82
C PHE A 55 -47.89 18.53 -2.95
N ARG A 56 -47.49 17.36 -3.44
CA ARG A 56 -46.83 17.15 -4.72
C ARG A 56 -47.77 16.35 -5.61
N ASP A 57 -48.09 16.90 -6.77
CA ASP A 57 -49.04 16.34 -7.74
C ASP A 57 -50.41 16.05 -7.11
N ALA A 58 -50.68 14.79 -6.76
CA ALA A 58 -51.91 14.34 -6.08
C ALA A 58 -51.68 13.82 -4.64
N GLN A 59 -50.43 13.80 -4.15
CA GLN A 59 -50.05 13.21 -2.86
C GLN A 59 -49.71 14.29 -1.82
N ALA A 60 -50.15 14.09 -0.58
CA ALA A 60 -49.79 14.95 0.54
C ALA A 60 -48.33 14.70 0.98
N LEU A 61 -47.62 15.78 1.33
CA LEU A 61 -46.22 15.78 1.76
C LEU A 61 -46.15 15.83 3.29
N GLY A 62 -46.17 14.66 3.93
CA GLY A 62 -46.10 14.51 5.39
C GLY A 62 -47.39 13.93 5.99
N PRO A 63 -47.54 13.99 7.33
CA PRO A 63 -48.67 13.36 8.04
C PRO A 63 -50.02 14.08 7.88
N GLY A 64 -50.08 15.18 7.11
CA GLY A 64 -51.28 15.95 6.85
C GLY A 64 -51.17 17.39 7.36
N TRP A 65 -52.23 17.88 8.00
CA TRP A 65 -52.37 19.26 8.47
C TRP A 65 -51.37 19.63 9.59
N SER A 66 -50.72 20.79 9.46
CA SER A 66 -49.74 21.33 10.41
C SER A 66 -50.03 22.80 10.72
N SER A 67 -49.69 23.27 11.93
CA SER A 67 -49.74 24.70 12.27
C SER A 67 -48.62 25.52 11.60
N SER A 68 -47.60 24.87 11.03
CA SER A 68 -46.50 25.54 10.35
C SER A 68 -46.89 25.96 8.92
N PRO A 69 -46.78 27.25 8.55
CA PRO A 69 -46.90 27.69 7.15
C PRO A 69 -45.67 27.30 6.31
N LYS A 70 -44.74 26.52 6.84
CA LYS A 70 -43.51 26.09 6.18
C LYS A 70 -43.31 24.57 6.28
N LEU A 71 -42.95 23.95 5.16
CA LEU A 71 -42.45 22.57 5.10
C LEU A 71 -41.01 22.61 4.59
N GLN A 72 -40.10 21.92 5.30
CA GLN A 72 -38.72 21.73 4.86
C GLN A 72 -38.56 20.32 4.31
N ILE A 73 -37.98 20.22 3.11
CA ILE A 73 -37.58 18.98 2.46
C ILE A 73 -36.06 18.97 2.48
N ALA A 74 -35.46 18.06 3.25
CA ALA A 74 -34.04 18.10 3.58
C ALA A 74 -33.13 17.87 2.37
N ASN A 75 -33.51 16.93 1.50
CA ASN A 75 -32.79 16.59 0.27
C ASN A 75 -33.82 16.47 -0.86
N MET A 76 -33.77 17.34 -1.86
CA MET A 76 -34.52 17.17 -3.12
C MET A 76 -33.74 16.27 -4.07
N TRP A 77 -34.39 15.33 -4.75
CA TRP A 77 -33.80 14.53 -5.82
C TRP A 77 -34.52 14.74 -7.15
N LYS A 78 -34.00 14.17 -8.25
CA LYS A 78 -34.58 14.39 -9.58
C LYS A 78 -36.02 13.88 -9.64
N GLU A 79 -36.27 12.77 -8.95
CA GLU A 79 -37.56 12.08 -8.80
C GLU A 79 -38.58 12.92 -8.01
N ASP A 80 -38.13 13.94 -7.27
CA ASP A 80 -39.04 14.86 -6.56
C ASP A 80 -39.57 16.00 -7.45
N SER A 81 -39.09 16.12 -8.69
CA SER A 81 -39.61 17.13 -9.64
C SER A 81 -41.10 16.90 -9.92
N GLY A 82 -41.93 17.94 -9.80
CA GLY A 82 -43.39 17.82 -9.94
C GLY A 82 -44.16 19.12 -9.74
N SER A 83 -45.48 19.02 -9.69
CA SER A 83 -46.41 20.15 -9.50
C SER A 83 -46.75 20.31 -8.01
N TYR A 84 -46.11 21.25 -7.33
CA TYR A 84 -46.31 21.50 -5.90
C TYR A 84 -47.41 22.52 -5.64
N TRP A 85 -48.17 22.33 -4.56
CA TRP A 85 -49.21 23.27 -4.12
C TRP A 85 -49.46 23.11 -2.60
N CYS A 86 -50.18 24.06 -2.00
CA CYS A 86 -50.55 24.03 -0.59
C CYS A 86 -52.00 24.42 -0.37
N GLU A 87 -52.55 23.96 0.75
CA GLU A 87 -53.85 24.37 1.28
C GLU A 87 -53.68 25.02 2.66
N ALA A 88 -54.57 25.95 2.98
CA ALA A 88 -54.70 26.56 4.29
C ALA A 88 -56.15 26.49 4.75
N GLN A 89 -56.40 25.83 5.87
CA GLN A 89 -57.72 25.69 6.49
C GLN A 89 -57.85 26.65 7.68
N THR A 90 -59.03 27.27 7.79
CA THR A 90 -59.46 28.08 8.94
C THR A 90 -60.35 27.26 9.88
N MET A 91 -60.49 27.70 11.14
CA MET A 91 -61.46 27.12 12.09
C MET A 91 -62.92 27.15 11.60
N ALA A 92 -63.26 28.07 10.68
CA ALA A 92 -64.55 28.12 9.99
C ALA A 92 -64.67 27.10 8.82
N SER A 93 -63.80 26.09 8.79
CA SER A 93 -63.69 25.02 7.78
C SER A 93 -63.47 25.47 6.32
N LYS A 94 -63.34 26.78 6.05
CA LYS A 94 -62.98 27.27 4.71
C LYS A 94 -61.54 26.88 4.40
N VAL A 95 -61.39 26.02 3.39
CA VAL A 95 -60.10 25.65 2.79
C VAL A 95 -59.79 26.61 1.65
N LEU A 96 -58.62 27.23 1.71
CA LEU A 96 -58.02 28.01 0.63
C LEU A 96 -56.92 27.17 0.00
N ARG A 97 -56.78 27.26 -1.33
CA ARG A 97 -55.80 26.48 -2.10
C ARG A 97 -54.95 27.40 -2.95
N SER A 98 -53.64 27.16 -2.97
CA SER A 98 -52.72 27.94 -3.81
C SER A 98 -52.67 27.45 -5.25
N ARG A 99 -52.16 28.31 -6.14
CA ARG A 99 -51.78 27.90 -7.50
C ARG A 99 -50.67 26.86 -7.45
N ARG A 100 -50.68 25.96 -8.44
CA ARG A 100 -49.62 24.97 -8.63
C ARG A 100 -48.34 25.65 -9.11
N SER A 101 -47.22 25.34 -8.46
CA SER A 101 -45.88 25.76 -8.83
C SER A 101 -45.11 24.53 -9.33
N GLN A 102 -44.65 24.56 -10.57
CA GLN A 102 -43.82 23.49 -11.11
C GLN A 102 -42.40 23.60 -10.55
N ILE A 103 -41.94 22.57 -9.84
CA ILE A 103 -40.55 22.48 -9.36
C ILE A 103 -39.82 21.46 -10.22
N ASN A 104 -38.73 21.89 -10.86
CA ASN A 104 -37.80 21.01 -11.56
C ASN A 104 -36.49 20.99 -10.77
N VAL A 105 -36.09 19.83 -10.28
CA VAL A 105 -34.81 19.66 -9.57
C VAL A 105 -33.71 19.46 -10.60
N HIS A 106 -32.62 20.22 -10.49
CA HIS A 106 -31.54 20.21 -11.47
C HIS A 106 -30.33 19.40 -10.97
N ARG A 107 -29.69 18.66 -11.87
CA ARG A 107 -28.42 18.00 -11.60
C ARG A 107 -27.27 18.92 -11.97
N VAL A 108 -26.32 19.12 -11.06
CA VAL A 108 -25.09 19.88 -11.32
C VAL A 108 -24.11 18.96 -12.04
N PRO A 109 -23.56 19.33 -13.21
CA PRO A 109 -22.53 18.54 -13.90
C PRO A 109 -21.28 18.33 -13.03
N VAL A 110 -20.57 17.22 -13.26
CA VAL A 110 -19.26 16.99 -12.64
C VAL A 110 -18.23 18.02 -13.13
N ALA A 111 -17.44 18.57 -12.21
CA ALA A 111 -16.28 19.41 -12.50
C ALA A 111 -15.11 19.14 -11.52
N ASP A 112 -13.91 19.52 -11.95
CA ASP A 112 -12.64 19.42 -11.22
C ASP A 112 -12.40 18.03 -10.61
N VAL A 113 -12.20 17.05 -11.49
CA VAL A 113 -11.92 15.65 -11.11
C VAL A 113 -10.44 15.51 -10.77
N SER A 114 -10.15 15.03 -9.57
CA SER A 114 -8.78 14.72 -9.11
C SER A 114 -8.62 13.23 -8.83
N LEU A 115 -7.38 12.75 -8.97
CA LEU A 115 -6.96 11.43 -8.51
C LEU A 115 -5.84 11.62 -7.47
N GLU A 116 -6.02 11.05 -6.30
CA GLU A 116 -5.07 11.08 -5.20
C GLU A 116 -4.69 9.65 -4.78
N THR A 117 -3.58 9.50 -4.06
CA THR A 117 -3.05 8.20 -3.65
C THR A 117 -2.90 8.11 -2.14
N GLN A 118 -3.15 6.93 -1.59
CA GLN A 118 -2.75 6.57 -0.24
C GLN A 118 -1.84 5.32 -0.33
N PRO A 119 -0.55 5.41 0.03
CA PRO A 119 0.15 6.58 0.58
C PRO A 119 0.29 7.76 -0.41
N PRO A 120 0.44 9.01 0.08
CA PRO A 120 0.59 10.19 -0.77
C PRO A 120 1.83 10.13 -1.67
N GLY A 121 1.72 10.65 -2.90
CA GLY A 121 2.84 10.75 -3.84
C GLY A 121 3.17 9.44 -4.60
N GLY A 122 2.31 8.43 -4.53
CA GLY A 122 2.39 7.21 -5.34
C GLY A 122 3.59 6.29 -5.07
N GLN A 123 4.40 6.56 -4.05
CA GLN A 123 5.55 5.74 -3.64
C GLN A 123 5.07 4.63 -2.69
N VAL A 124 5.13 3.37 -3.12
CA VAL A 124 4.67 2.21 -2.32
C VAL A 124 5.70 1.07 -2.38
N MET A 125 5.78 0.20 -1.38
CA MET A 125 6.67 -0.98 -1.44
C MET A 125 5.96 -2.18 -2.10
N GLU A 126 6.72 -3.09 -2.70
CA GLU A 126 6.16 -4.37 -3.16
C GLU A 126 5.54 -5.13 -1.98
N GLY A 127 4.25 -5.50 -2.10
CA GLY A 127 3.48 -6.15 -1.05
C GLY A 127 2.53 -5.23 -0.29
N ASP A 128 2.76 -3.91 -0.27
CA ASP A 128 1.93 -2.95 0.46
C ASP A 128 0.57 -2.69 -0.21
N ARG A 129 -0.36 -2.12 0.56
CA ARG A 129 -1.68 -1.65 0.09
C ARG A 129 -1.57 -0.26 -0.54
N LEU A 130 -2.13 -0.10 -1.74
CA LEU A 130 -2.26 1.18 -2.43
C LEU A 130 -3.75 1.49 -2.69
N VAL A 131 -4.20 2.70 -2.35
CA VAL A 131 -5.55 3.18 -2.65
C VAL A 131 -5.49 4.36 -3.60
N LEU A 132 -6.33 4.33 -4.65
CA LEU A 132 -6.53 5.39 -5.63
C LEU A 132 -7.88 6.08 -5.36
N ILE A 133 -7.83 7.30 -4.84
CA ILE A 133 -8.99 8.08 -4.42
C ILE A 133 -9.37 9.04 -5.54
N CYS A 134 -10.53 8.83 -6.17
CA CYS A 134 -11.05 9.72 -7.19
C CYS A 134 -12.08 10.67 -6.57
N SER A 135 -11.86 11.97 -6.70
CA SER A 135 -12.70 13.02 -6.10
C SER A 135 -13.16 14.03 -7.15
N VAL A 136 -14.31 14.67 -6.92
CA VAL A 136 -14.83 15.78 -7.74
C VAL A 136 -15.17 16.97 -6.86
N ALA A 137 -14.78 18.19 -7.25
CA ALA A 137 -15.10 19.38 -6.46
C ALA A 137 -16.58 19.80 -6.60
N MET A 138 -17.18 19.51 -7.75
CA MET A 138 -18.60 19.80 -8.02
C MET A 138 -19.28 18.62 -8.72
N GLY A 139 -20.55 18.41 -8.41
CA GLY A 139 -21.40 17.39 -9.01
C GLY A 139 -22.57 17.04 -8.08
N THR A 140 -23.67 16.53 -8.63
CA THR A 140 -24.77 15.99 -7.82
C THR A 140 -25.36 14.71 -8.43
N GLY A 141 -26.21 14.03 -7.65
CA GLY A 141 -26.91 12.82 -8.07
C GLY A 141 -26.03 11.58 -7.94
N ASP A 142 -26.36 10.55 -8.72
CA ASP A 142 -25.54 9.36 -8.87
C ASP A 142 -24.34 9.66 -9.78
N ILE A 143 -23.12 9.52 -9.25
CA ILE A 143 -21.86 9.74 -9.98
C ILE A 143 -21.18 8.39 -10.23
N THR A 144 -20.86 8.11 -11.50
CA THR A 144 -20.08 6.95 -11.92
C THR A 144 -18.62 7.31 -12.03
N PHE A 145 -17.79 6.61 -11.26
CA PHE A 145 -16.34 6.69 -11.22
C PHE A 145 -15.73 5.49 -11.94
N LEU A 146 -14.73 5.72 -12.78
CA LEU A 146 -13.96 4.70 -13.48
C LEU A 146 -12.46 4.92 -13.23
N TRP A 147 -11.70 3.87 -12.94
CA TRP A 147 -10.25 3.95 -12.76
C TRP A 147 -9.54 3.27 -13.93
N TYR A 148 -8.49 3.92 -14.42
CA TYR A 148 -7.74 3.46 -15.59
C TYR A 148 -6.24 3.33 -15.27
N LYS A 149 -5.61 2.31 -15.86
CA LYS A 149 -4.17 2.05 -15.79
C LYS A 149 -3.51 2.10 -17.17
N GLY A 150 -2.34 2.72 -17.20
CA GLY A 150 -1.48 2.87 -18.38
C GLY A 150 -2.03 3.84 -19.42
N ALA A 151 -1.17 4.27 -20.34
CA ALA A 151 -1.51 5.23 -21.41
C ALA A 151 -2.57 4.71 -22.40
N ILE A 152 -2.81 3.40 -22.46
CA ILE A 152 -3.83 2.77 -23.31
C ILE A 152 -5.21 2.75 -22.62
N GLY A 153 -5.28 3.02 -21.31
CA GLY A 153 -6.54 3.11 -20.56
C GLY A 153 -7.19 1.76 -20.28
N LEU A 154 -6.49 0.87 -19.58
CA LEU A 154 -7.10 -0.36 -19.05
C LEU A 154 -8.06 -0.01 -17.90
N ASN A 155 -9.37 -0.21 -18.09
CA ASN A 155 -10.35 -0.04 -17.01
C ASN A 155 -10.15 -1.10 -15.92
N LEU A 156 -9.89 -0.64 -14.69
CA LEU A 156 -9.66 -1.48 -13.51
C LEU A 156 -10.95 -1.75 -12.73
N GLN A 157 -11.79 -0.72 -12.60
CA GLN A 157 -13.02 -0.76 -11.81
C GLN A 157 -13.97 0.36 -12.26
N THR A 158 -15.26 0.12 -12.10
CA THR A 158 -16.32 1.11 -12.22
C THR A 158 -17.23 1.04 -11.00
N LYS A 159 -17.54 2.20 -10.39
CA LYS A 159 -18.42 2.33 -9.22
C LYS A 159 -19.39 3.48 -9.42
N THR A 160 -20.67 3.28 -9.12
CA THR A 160 -21.68 4.36 -9.14
C THR A 160 -22.20 4.59 -7.74
N GLN A 161 -22.16 5.84 -7.26
CA GLN A 161 -22.58 6.21 -5.91
C GLN A 161 -22.98 7.68 -5.79
N ARG A 162 -23.84 8.01 -4.82
CA ARG A 162 -24.21 9.40 -4.45
C ARG A 162 -23.15 10.00 -3.52
N SER A 163 -21.94 10.14 -4.03
CA SER A 163 -20.79 10.69 -3.31
C SER A 163 -19.90 11.48 -4.27
N LEU A 164 -19.24 12.52 -3.77
CA LEU A 164 -18.24 13.30 -4.51
C LEU A 164 -16.87 12.59 -4.59
N THR A 165 -16.67 11.54 -3.79
CA THR A 165 -15.43 10.76 -3.74
C THR A 165 -15.73 9.27 -3.77
N ALA A 166 -14.87 8.50 -4.43
CA ALA A 166 -14.86 7.05 -4.42
C ALA A 166 -13.41 6.52 -4.42
N GLU A 167 -13.21 5.27 -4.00
CA GLU A 167 -11.89 4.66 -3.85
C GLU A 167 -11.76 3.36 -4.65
N TYR A 168 -10.62 3.13 -5.27
CA TYR A 168 -10.19 1.83 -5.80
C TYR A 168 -8.94 1.36 -5.05
N GLU A 169 -8.89 0.07 -4.70
CA GLU A 169 -7.81 -0.50 -3.89
C GLU A 169 -7.04 -1.56 -4.66
N ILE A 170 -5.71 -1.48 -4.58
CA ILE A 170 -4.76 -2.51 -4.96
C ILE A 170 -4.23 -3.08 -3.63
N PRO A 171 -4.71 -4.25 -3.16
CA PRO A 171 -4.40 -4.74 -1.81
C PRO A 171 -2.94 -5.17 -1.62
N THR A 172 -2.20 -5.40 -2.72
CA THR A 172 -0.83 -5.90 -2.72
C THR A 172 -0.13 -5.40 -3.97
N ALA A 173 0.59 -4.28 -3.86
CA ALA A 173 1.29 -3.64 -4.96
C ALA A 173 2.40 -4.53 -5.52
N ARG A 174 2.52 -4.56 -6.86
CA ARG A 174 3.53 -5.34 -7.60
C ARG A 174 4.34 -4.44 -8.51
N GLU A 175 5.50 -4.91 -8.97
CA GLU A 175 6.32 -4.21 -9.96
C GLU A 175 5.52 -3.76 -11.20
N SER A 176 4.57 -4.59 -11.68
CA SER A 176 3.69 -4.26 -12.80
C SER A 176 2.63 -3.19 -12.50
N ASP A 177 2.52 -2.69 -11.27
CA ASP A 177 1.66 -1.57 -10.88
C ASP A 177 2.38 -0.21 -10.91
N ALA A 178 3.69 -0.19 -11.19
CA ALA A 178 4.49 1.03 -11.41
C ALA A 178 4.18 1.68 -12.77
N GLU A 179 2.97 2.22 -12.88
CA GLU A 179 2.34 2.72 -14.11
C GLU A 179 1.71 4.10 -13.89
N GLN A 180 1.20 4.72 -14.95
CA GLN A 180 0.36 5.91 -14.85
C GLN A 180 -1.12 5.54 -14.68
N TYR A 181 -1.83 6.29 -13.85
CA TYR A 181 -3.24 6.09 -13.56
C TYR A 181 -4.01 7.41 -13.69
N TYR A 182 -5.27 7.31 -14.11
CA TYR A 182 -6.23 8.42 -14.05
C TYR A 182 -7.61 7.86 -13.70
N CYS A 183 -8.50 8.71 -13.22
CA CYS A 183 -9.89 8.36 -13.08
C CYS A 183 -10.78 9.21 -13.99
N VAL A 184 -12.01 8.75 -14.22
CA VAL A 184 -13.06 9.47 -14.95
C VAL A 184 -14.30 9.49 -14.09
N ALA A 185 -14.94 10.64 -13.96
CA ALA A 185 -16.22 10.79 -13.29
C ALA A 185 -17.30 11.32 -14.24
N GLU A 186 -18.51 10.76 -14.15
CA GLU A 186 -19.67 11.13 -14.97
C GLU A 186 -20.97 11.08 -14.16
N ASN A 187 -21.90 11.99 -14.43
CA ASN A 187 -23.27 11.96 -13.89
C ASN A 187 -24.38 12.21 -14.93
N GLY A 188 -24.09 11.96 -16.21
CA GLY A 188 -25.00 12.15 -17.35
C GLY A 188 -24.77 13.42 -18.18
N TYR A 189 -23.76 14.24 -17.83
CA TYR A 189 -23.31 15.40 -18.61
C TYR A 189 -21.96 15.14 -19.33
N GLY A 190 -21.76 13.88 -19.71
CA GLY A 190 -20.53 13.35 -20.30
C GLY A 190 -19.40 13.17 -19.28
N PRO A 191 -18.38 12.36 -19.63
CA PRO A 191 -17.27 12.05 -18.75
C PRO A 191 -16.34 13.25 -18.52
N ARG A 192 -15.68 13.28 -17.36
CA ARG A 192 -14.59 14.19 -17.04
C ARG A 192 -13.39 13.39 -16.49
N PRO A 193 -12.23 13.40 -17.15
CA PRO A 193 -11.03 12.74 -16.66
C PRO A 193 -10.29 13.60 -15.62
N SER A 194 -9.57 12.94 -14.72
CA SER A 194 -8.56 13.55 -13.86
C SER A 194 -7.25 13.81 -14.61
N GLY A 195 -6.31 14.50 -13.96
CA GLY A 195 -4.90 14.41 -14.32
C GLY A 195 -4.33 12.99 -14.13
N LEU A 196 -3.19 12.73 -14.76
CA LEU A 196 -2.43 11.48 -14.61
C LEU A 196 -1.60 11.51 -13.32
N VAL A 197 -1.59 10.40 -12.59
CA VAL A 197 -0.73 10.16 -11.42
C VAL A 197 0.21 9.00 -11.73
N SER A 198 1.50 9.18 -11.52
CA SER A 198 2.49 8.12 -11.67
C SER A 198 2.66 7.37 -10.35
N ILE A 199 2.51 6.05 -10.38
CA ILE A 199 2.80 5.15 -9.26
C ILE A 199 4.20 4.57 -9.44
N THR A 200 4.94 4.42 -8.36
CA THR A 200 6.22 3.71 -8.34
C THR A 200 6.22 2.68 -7.21
N VAL A 201 6.63 1.46 -7.54
CA VAL A 201 6.73 0.37 -6.59
C VAL A 201 8.20 0.09 -6.29
N ARG A 202 8.61 0.27 -5.04
CA ARG A 202 9.97 -0.04 -4.61
C ARG A 202 10.06 -1.47 -4.08
N ILE A 203 11.00 -2.23 -4.63
CA ILE A 203 11.21 -3.65 -4.36
C ILE A 203 12.36 -3.79 -3.35
N PRO A 204 12.20 -4.53 -2.23
CA PRO A 204 13.30 -4.80 -1.32
C PRO A 204 14.36 -5.69 -1.97
N VAL A 205 15.61 -5.58 -1.53
CA VAL A 205 16.70 -6.41 -2.08
C VAL A 205 16.51 -7.89 -1.74
N SER A 206 16.81 -8.77 -2.69
CA SER A 206 16.96 -10.21 -2.41
C SER A 206 18.28 -10.48 -1.68
N ARG A 207 18.43 -11.68 -1.10
CA ARG A 207 19.75 -12.19 -0.66
C ARG A 207 20.76 -12.02 -1.82
N PRO A 208 21.90 -11.34 -1.61
CA PRO A 208 22.89 -11.15 -2.66
C PRO A 208 23.80 -12.37 -2.80
N ILE A 209 24.40 -12.51 -3.98
CA ILE A 209 25.37 -13.54 -4.33
C ILE A 209 26.75 -12.90 -4.38
N LEU A 210 27.68 -13.41 -3.57
CA LEU A 210 29.10 -13.03 -3.62
C LEU A 210 29.87 -13.95 -4.56
N MET A 211 30.55 -13.37 -5.54
CA MET A 211 31.51 -14.04 -6.41
C MET A 211 32.93 -13.52 -6.16
N LEU A 212 33.82 -14.42 -5.77
CA LEU A 212 35.26 -14.14 -5.65
C LEU A 212 35.95 -14.48 -6.97
N ARG A 213 36.69 -13.53 -7.56
CA ARG A 213 37.45 -13.73 -8.81
C ARG A 213 38.92 -13.37 -8.61
N ALA A 214 39.78 -14.38 -8.60
CA ALA A 214 41.23 -14.23 -8.57
C ALA A 214 41.83 -14.33 -10.00
N PRO A 215 43.06 -13.83 -10.25
CA PRO A 215 43.73 -13.97 -11.55
C PRO A 215 44.12 -15.42 -11.90
N ARG A 216 44.11 -16.32 -10.91
CA ARG A 216 44.56 -17.71 -10.96
C ARG A 216 43.58 -18.61 -10.23
N ALA A 217 43.56 -19.90 -10.56
CA ALA A 217 42.71 -20.90 -9.90
C ALA A 217 43.01 -21.08 -8.40
N GLN A 218 44.25 -20.80 -7.98
CA GLN A 218 44.63 -20.73 -6.57
C GLN A 218 45.23 -19.34 -6.32
N ALA A 219 44.56 -18.56 -5.45
CA ALA A 219 44.97 -17.21 -5.12
C ALA A 219 46.27 -17.22 -4.30
N VAL A 220 47.17 -16.27 -4.57
CA VAL A 220 48.41 -16.10 -3.80
C VAL A 220 48.55 -14.69 -3.25
N VAL A 221 49.36 -14.53 -2.20
CA VAL A 221 49.70 -13.21 -1.64
C VAL A 221 50.24 -12.29 -2.75
N GLY A 222 49.71 -11.07 -2.83
CA GLY A 222 49.99 -10.10 -3.89
C GLY A 222 49.04 -10.17 -5.10
N ASP A 223 48.20 -11.20 -5.24
CA ASP A 223 47.12 -11.17 -6.22
C ASP A 223 46.05 -10.12 -5.85
N VAL A 224 45.41 -9.52 -6.86
CA VAL A 224 44.23 -8.68 -6.67
C VAL A 224 42.98 -9.53 -6.82
N LEU A 225 42.31 -9.79 -5.69
CA LEU A 225 41.03 -10.48 -5.63
C LEU A 225 39.90 -9.49 -5.93
N LYS A 226 39.09 -9.75 -6.96
CA LYS A 226 37.87 -9.00 -7.23
C LYS A 226 36.69 -9.68 -6.54
N LEU A 227 36.15 -9.02 -5.53
CA LEU A 227 34.86 -9.36 -4.92
C LEU A 227 33.77 -8.70 -5.76
N HIS A 228 32.83 -9.48 -6.30
CA HIS A 228 31.65 -8.98 -6.99
C HIS A 228 30.40 -9.43 -6.24
N CYS A 229 29.52 -8.51 -5.89
CA CYS A 229 28.31 -8.79 -5.12
C CYS A 229 27.09 -8.26 -5.87
N GLU A 230 26.10 -9.12 -6.10
CA GLU A 230 24.91 -8.81 -6.89
C GLU A 230 23.64 -9.30 -6.19
N ALA A 231 22.58 -8.48 -6.19
CA ALA A 231 21.25 -8.87 -5.73
C ALA A 231 20.35 -9.03 -6.96
N LEU A 232 19.76 -10.22 -7.14
CA LEU A 232 18.94 -10.53 -8.32
C LEU A 232 17.59 -9.78 -8.35
N ARG A 233 17.11 -9.32 -7.19
CA ARG A 233 15.97 -8.38 -7.08
C ARG A 233 16.33 -7.22 -6.15
N GLY A 234 15.68 -6.08 -6.39
CA GLY A 234 15.75 -4.88 -5.56
C GLY A 234 15.69 -3.61 -6.41
N SER A 235 14.97 -2.59 -5.97
CA SER A 235 14.97 -1.28 -6.64
C SER A 235 16.27 -0.53 -6.36
N HIS A 236 16.84 0.05 -7.41
CA HIS A 236 18.04 0.90 -7.36
C HIS A 236 17.76 2.26 -6.71
N PRO A 237 18.80 2.97 -6.19
CA PRO A 237 20.18 2.52 -6.06
C PRO A 237 20.36 1.48 -4.95
N ILE A 238 21.27 0.53 -5.15
CA ILE A 238 21.66 -0.46 -4.14
C ILE A 238 23.08 -0.15 -3.66
N LEU A 239 23.28 -0.06 -2.35
CA LEU A 239 24.60 0.02 -1.71
C LEU A 239 25.04 -1.39 -1.30
N TYR A 240 26.29 -1.73 -1.60
CA TYR A 240 26.92 -2.98 -1.23
C TYR A 240 28.09 -2.75 -0.27
N TRP A 241 28.13 -3.51 0.82
CA TRP A 241 29.27 -3.59 1.74
C TRP A 241 29.94 -4.95 1.61
N PHE A 242 31.27 -4.98 1.70
CA PHE A 242 32.08 -6.18 1.58
C PHE A 242 32.79 -6.47 2.91
N TYR A 243 32.77 -7.74 3.33
CA TYR A 243 33.27 -8.19 4.63
C TYR A 243 34.26 -9.35 4.49
N HIS A 244 35.21 -9.42 5.41
CA HIS A 244 36.11 -10.55 5.67
C HIS A 244 36.15 -10.77 7.19
N GLU A 245 35.81 -11.98 7.65
CA GLU A 245 35.70 -12.31 9.10
C GLU A 245 34.88 -11.25 9.89
N ASP A 246 33.70 -10.90 9.37
CA ASP A 246 32.81 -9.82 9.86
C ASP A 246 33.38 -8.38 9.86
N VAL A 247 34.64 -8.18 9.47
CA VAL A 247 35.26 -6.85 9.34
C VAL A 247 34.98 -6.25 7.96
N ILE A 248 34.57 -4.98 7.94
CA ILE A 248 34.32 -4.23 6.70
C ILE A 248 35.63 -3.98 5.94
N LEU A 249 35.66 -4.40 4.68
CA LEU A 249 36.72 -4.10 3.71
C LEU A 249 36.46 -2.80 2.95
N GLY A 250 35.20 -2.49 2.68
CA GLY A 250 34.78 -1.30 1.94
C GLY A 250 33.35 -1.42 1.40
N SER A 251 32.93 -0.41 0.64
CA SER A 251 31.60 -0.36 0.02
C SER A 251 31.65 0.17 -1.41
N SER A 252 30.61 -0.13 -2.18
CA SER A 252 30.44 0.28 -3.58
C SER A 252 28.94 0.25 -3.93
N SER A 253 28.48 1.02 -4.92
CA SER A 253 27.05 1.15 -5.23
C SER A 253 26.71 0.82 -6.68
N ALA A 254 25.50 0.29 -6.89
CA ALA A 254 24.90 0.05 -8.19
C ALA A 254 23.71 1.02 -8.38
N PRO A 255 23.89 2.15 -9.08
CA PRO A 255 22.85 3.18 -9.19
C PRO A 255 21.75 2.88 -10.22
N SER A 256 21.96 1.92 -11.14
CA SER A 256 21.09 1.74 -12.31
C SER A 256 20.90 0.29 -12.76
N GLY A 257 21.46 -0.69 -12.05
CA GLY A 257 21.43 -2.10 -12.46
C GLY A 257 22.62 -2.90 -11.94
N GLY A 258 22.38 -4.17 -11.63
CA GLY A 258 23.39 -5.21 -11.43
C GLY A 258 24.22 -5.10 -10.14
N GLY A 259 25.27 -5.92 -10.06
CA GLY A 259 26.15 -6.01 -8.90
C GLY A 259 27.29 -4.97 -8.86
N ALA A 260 27.72 -4.63 -7.65
CA ALA A 260 28.90 -3.81 -7.42
C ALA A 260 30.18 -4.67 -7.29
N SER A 261 31.35 -4.04 -7.27
CA SER A 261 32.61 -4.75 -7.05
C SER A 261 33.63 -3.97 -6.23
N PHE A 262 34.46 -4.72 -5.52
CA PHE A 262 35.56 -4.24 -4.70
C PHE A 262 36.82 -5.06 -5.02
N ASN A 263 37.98 -4.40 -5.14
CA ASN A 263 39.25 -5.05 -5.44
C ASN A 263 40.14 -5.05 -4.19
N LEU A 264 40.46 -6.23 -3.68
CA LEU A 264 41.31 -6.44 -2.51
C LEU A 264 42.68 -6.96 -2.93
N SER A 265 43.77 -6.34 -2.46
CA SER A 265 45.12 -6.91 -2.62
C SER A 265 45.36 -7.95 -1.51
N LEU A 266 45.70 -9.19 -1.86
CA LEU A 266 45.81 -10.29 -0.90
C LEU A 266 47.07 -10.21 -0.02
N THR A 267 46.87 -10.30 1.29
CA THR A 267 47.91 -10.44 2.32
C THR A 267 47.79 -11.81 2.99
N ALA A 268 48.71 -12.18 3.88
CA ALA A 268 48.62 -13.45 4.62
C ALA A 268 47.38 -13.54 5.53
N GLU A 269 46.88 -12.39 6.00
CA GLU A 269 45.71 -12.31 6.89
C GLU A 269 44.38 -12.43 6.12
N HIS A 270 44.38 -12.27 4.80
CA HIS A 270 43.17 -12.30 3.96
C HIS A 270 42.69 -13.74 3.62
N SER A 271 43.10 -14.74 4.38
CA SER A 271 42.51 -16.08 4.36
C SER A 271 41.29 -16.09 5.29
N GLY A 272 40.22 -16.81 4.93
CA GLY A 272 39.01 -16.91 5.75
C GLY A 272 37.70 -16.67 4.99
N ASN A 273 36.64 -16.34 5.72
CA ASN A 273 35.28 -16.20 5.22
C ASN A 273 34.99 -14.78 4.72
N TYR A 274 34.43 -14.70 3.52
CA TYR A 274 33.99 -13.46 2.90
C TYR A 274 32.47 -13.43 2.76
N SER A 275 31.85 -12.28 2.97
CA SER A 275 30.43 -12.06 2.69
C SER A 275 30.19 -10.63 2.20
N CYS A 276 29.02 -10.37 1.64
CA CYS A 276 28.58 -9.03 1.30
C CYS A 276 27.15 -8.75 1.77
N GLU A 277 26.87 -7.49 2.07
CA GLU A 277 25.53 -6.99 2.38
C GLU A 277 25.05 -6.10 1.23
N ALA A 278 23.80 -6.27 0.81
CA ALA A 278 23.09 -5.39 -0.11
C ALA A 278 22.02 -4.61 0.66
N ASN A 279 21.87 -3.32 0.37
CA ASN A 279 20.89 -2.46 1.04
C ASN A 279 20.40 -1.33 0.12
N ASN A 280 19.08 -1.18 -0.03
CA ASN A 280 18.42 -0.09 -0.77
C ASN A 280 17.48 0.77 0.10
N GLY A 281 17.61 0.66 1.43
CA GLY A 281 16.78 1.34 2.43
C GLY A 281 15.51 0.59 2.82
N LEU A 282 15.22 -0.58 2.24
CA LEU A 282 13.99 -1.36 2.48
C LEU A 282 14.24 -2.69 3.22
N GLY A 283 15.32 -2.74 3.98
CA GLY A 283 15.84 -3.96 4.61
C GLY A 283 17.12 -4.43 3.94
N ALA A 284 18.19 -4.57 4.73
CA ALA A 284 19.46 -5.10 4.25
C ALA A 284 19.41 -6.63 4.15
N GLN A 285 20.17 -7.20 3.22
CA GLN A 285 20.31 -8.65 3.05
C GLN A 285 21.77 -9.04 2.89
N ARG A 286 22.20 -10.05 3.65
CA ARG A 286 23.58 -10.55 3.63
C ARG A 286 23.69 -11.86 2.85
N SER A 287 24.75 -11.97 2.05
CA SER A 287 25.09 -13.16 1.28
C SER A 287 25.38 -14.35 2.18
N GLU A 288 25.44 -15.53 1.59
CA GLU A 288 26.15 -16.65 2.21
C GLU A 288 27.66 -16.37 2.22
N GLU A 289 28.37 -17.04 3.12
CA GLU A 289 29.82 -16.89 3.27
C GLU A 289 30.57 -17.74 2.25
N VAL A 290 31.63 -17.17 1.68
CA VAL A 290 32.54 -17.83 0.76
C VAL A 290 33.93 -17.86 1.38
N THR A 291 34.38 -19.05 1.79
CA THR A 291 35.73 -19.24 2.36
C THR A 291 36.78 -19.24 1.27
N LEU A 292 37.82 -18.42 1.42
CA LEU A 292 39.03 -18.45 0.59
C LEU A 292 40.23 -18.84 1.45
N ASN A 293 40.82 -20.00 1.17
CA ASN A 293 42.00 -20.51 1.87
C ASN A 293 43.22 -20.53 0.95
N PHE A 294 44.29 -19.85 1.36
CA PHE A 294 45.60 -19.94 0.69
C PHE A 294 46.72 -19.96 1.72
N THR A 295 47.64 -20.91 1.56
CA THR A 295 48.87 -20.93 2.38
C THR A 295 49.82 -19.86 1.88
N GLY A 296 50.01 -18.81 2.68
CA GLY A 296 51.08 -17.86 2.48
C GLY A 296 52.41 -18.60 2.47
N ARG A 297 53.01 -18.79 1.29
CA ARG A 297 54.38 -19.30 1.16
C ARG A 297 55.30 -18.26 1.80
N ARG A 298 55.61 -18.44 3.08
CA ARG A 298 56.75 -17.81 3.75
C ARG A 298 57.97 -18.12 2.88
N SER A 299 58.48 -17.11 2.17
CA SER A 299 59.71 -17.23 1.40
C SER A 299 60.89 -17.22 2.37
N THR A 300 61.03 -18.27 3.17
CA THR A 300 62.33 -18.66 3.73
C THR A 300 63.22 -19.03 2.55
N ARG A 301 64.01 -18.05 2.09
CA ARG A 301 65.15 -18.31 1.21
C ARG A 301 66.19 -19.06 2.03
N ASP A 302 66.00 -20.37 2.18
CA ASP A 302 67.12 -21.25 2.53
C ASP A 302 68.12 -21.20 1.37
N PRO A 303 69.38 -20.79 1.60
CA PRO A 303 70.41 -20.93 0.58
C PRO A 303 70.63 -22.41 0.34
N LEU A 304 70.30 -22.88 -0.86
CA LEU A 304 70.60 -24.23 -1.31
C LEU A 304 72.11 -24.49 -1.19
N ARG A 305 72.52 -25.14 -0.10
CA ARG A 305 73.87 -25.67 0.06
C ARG A 305 74.02 -26.85 -0.89
N SER A 306 74.53 -26.56 -2.09
CA SER A 306 74.78 -27.53 -3.14
C SER A 306 75.64 -28.68 -2.62
N LEU A 307 75.09 -29.90 -2.59
CA LEU A 307 75.90 -31.11 -2.50
C LEU A 307 76.70 -31.27 -3.80
N PRO A 308 78.01 -31.52 -3.73
CA PRO A 308 78.81 -31.77 -4.94
C PRO A 308 78.46 -33.13 -5.56
N SER A 309 78.57 -33.20 -6.89
CA SER A 309 78.35 -34.44 -7.65
C SER A 309 79.43 -35.50 -7.37
N PRO A 310 79.14 -36.81 -7.54
CA PRO A 310 80.10 -37.87 -7.27
C PRO A 310 81.16 -37.97 -8.36
N VAL A 311 82.40 -38.24 -7.95
CA VAL A 311 83.50 -38.71 -8.83
C VAL A 311 83.74 -40.19 -8.51
N PRO A 312 83.92 -41.08 -9.51
CA PRO A 312 84.12 -42.52 -9.29
C PRO A 312 85.60 -42.91 -9.10
N GLN A 313 85.83 -44.20 -8.76
CA GLN A 313 87.11 -44.87 -8.40
C GLN A 313 87.54 -44.64 -6.93
N GLU A 314 88.11 -45.60 -6.19
CA GLU A 314 88.49 -46.99 -6.48
C GLU A 314 88.48 -47.83 -5.17
N PHE A 315 88.39 -49.16 -5.24
CA PHE A 315 88.44 -50.02 -4.04
C PHE A 315 89.88 -50.41 -3.67
N PRO A 316 90.21 -50.40 -2.37
CA PRO A 316 90.86 -51.59 -1.80
C PRO A 316 90.28 -52.03 -0.43
N TYR A 317 90.57 -53.30 -0.11
CA TYR A 317 90.11 -54.07 1.04
C TYR A 317 90.64 -53.58 2.41
N LEU A 318 89.93 -53.87 3.52
CA LEU A 318 90.24 -54.98 4.47
C LEU A 318 89.74 -54.75 5.94
N ASN A 319 89.16 -55.79 6.56
CA ASN A 319 89.00 -56.09 8.02
C ASN A 319 88.20 -55.18 9.00
N SER A 320 86.99 -55.67 9.39
CA SER A 320 86.52 -56.12 10.74
C SER A 320 87.08 -55.53 12.07
N PRO A 321 86.37 -55.59 13.24
CA PRO A 321 85.20 -56.43 13.58
C PRO A 321 84.04 -55.77 14.40
N THR A 322 82.97 -56.55 14.63
CA THR A 322 81.85 -56.39 15.61
C THR A 322 82.31 -56.40 17.09
N PRO A 323 81.60 -55.77 18.05
CA PRO A 323 80.34 -56.30 18.67
C PRO A 323 79.27 -55.20 18.94
N GLY A 324 78.05 -55.44 19.44
CA GLY A 324 77.32 -56.64 19.90
C GLY A 324 75.89 -56.25 20.37
N GLN A 325 74.95 -57.20 20.44
CA GLN A 325 73.53 -56.96 20.78
C GLN A 325 73.28 -56.47 22.23
N LEU A 326 72.12 -55.82 22.46
CA LEU A 326 71.17 -56.16 23.54
C LEU A 326 69.79 -55.47 23.36
N GLN A 327 68.75 -56.29 23.16
CA GLN A 327 67.35 -56.08 23.60
C GLN A 327 67.21 -56.77 25.00
N PRO A 328 66.13 -56.62 25.80
CA PRO A 328 64.72 -56.32 25.48
C PRO A 328 64.24 -55.03 26.22
N THR A 329 63.00 -54.76 26.67
CA THR A 329 61.74 -55.54 26.87
C THR A 329 60.51 -54.61 26.82
N TYR A 330 59.31 -55.18 26.93
CA TYR A 330 58.05 -54.49 27.25
C TYR A 330 57.49 -55.02 28.58
N GLU A 331 56.78 -54.18 29.34
CA GLU A 331 55.89 -54.58 30.44
C GLU A 331 54.49 -53.99 30.23
N ASN A 332 53.48 -54.71 30.71
CA ASN A 332 52.05 -54.41 30.65
C ASN A 332 51.39 -54.98 31.91
N GLU A 333 50.30 -54.34 32.39
CA GLU A 333 49.33 -54.72 33.46
C GLU A 333 49.24 -53.66 34.58
N PRO A 334 48.12 -53.57 35.35
CA PRO A 334 46.73 -53.75 34.93
C PRO A 334 45.79 -52.62 35.45
N ARG A 335 44.47 -52.77 35.22
CA ARG A 335 43.41 -51.93 35.81
C ARG A 335 43.02 -52.39 37.21
N GLU A 336 42.59 -51.45 38.04
CA GLU A 336 41.59 -51.69 39.11
C GLU A 336 40.42 -50.69 39.05
N GLN A 337 39.32 -51.02 39.73
CA GLN A 337 38.03 -50.33 39.68
C GLN A 337 37.55 -49.87 41.07
N SER A 338 36.46 -49.08 41.07
CA SER A 338 35.54 -48.80 42.20
C SER A 338 36.03 -47.72 43.21
N VAL A 339 35.19 -47.01 43.99
CA VAL A 339 33.72 -47.10 44.25
C VAL A 339 33.09 -45.69 44.18
N ALA A 340 31.77 -45.59 43.97
CA ALA A 340 30.99 -44.34 43.97
C ALA A 340 30.45 -43.93 45.36
N VAL A 341 30.09 -42.65 45.55
CA VAL A 341 29.15 -42.20 46.60
C VAL A 341 28.12 -41.21 46.02
N HIS A 342 26.87 -41.35 46.47
CA HIS A 342 25.68 -40.60 46.01
C HIS A 342 25.62 -39.12 46.44
N GLY A 343 24.85 -38.33 45.68
CA GLY A 343 24.37 -37.01 46.09
C GLY A 343 23.19 -36.49 45.24
N ARG A 344 21.97 -36.84 45.66
CA ARG A 344 20.62 -36.30 45.34
C ARG A 344 20.48 -34.89 44.69
N GLN A 345 19.35 -34.47 44.08
CA GLN A 345 18.10 -35.08 43.54
C GLN A 345 17.12 -33.93 43.17
N GLN A 346 16.48 -33.95 42.00
CA GLN A 346 15.13 -33.39 41.65
C GLN A 346 14.98 -33.46 40.11
N HIS A 347 14.04 -34.25 39.56
CA HIS A 347 12.65 -33.87 39.22
C HIS A 347 12.55 -32.59 38.35
N SER A 348 11.86 -32.58 37.20
CA SER A 348 10.59 -33.27 36.91
C SER A 348 10.30 -33.52 35.41
N SER A 349 9.46 -34.55 35.15
CA SER A 349 8.49 -34.73 34.03
C SER A 349 8.96 -34.51 32.58
N GLU A 350 9.14 -35.55 31.77
CA GLU A 350 8.08 -36.33 31.06
C GLU A 350 7.42 -35.63 29.85
N GLN A 351 7.79 -36.07 28.64
CA GLN A 351 6.86 -36.18 27.52
C GLN A 351 7.05 -37.53 26.80
N LYS A 352 5.93 -38.19 26.48
CA LYS A 352 5.86 -39.53 25.90
C LYS A 352 6.29 -39.55 24.44
N ALA A 353 7.02 -40.60 24.06
CA ALA A 353 7.19 -40.99 22.67
C ALA A 353 6.01 -41.86 22.20
N GLN A 354 5.53 -41.66 20.97
CA GLN A 354 4.84 -42.70 20.21
C GLN A 354 5.02 -42.50 18.70
N LYS A 355 5.63 -43.51 18.05
CA LYS A 355 5.74 -43.66 16.59
C LYS A 355 4.54 -44.52 16.07
N PRO A 356 4.52 -44.99 14.80
CA PRO A 356 4.19 -44.21 13.61
C PRO A 356 3.09 -44.88 12.77
N TRP A 357 2.40 -44.12 11.91
CA TRP A 357 1.65 -44.71 10.79
C TRP A 357 1.84 -43.84 9.54
N GLY A 358 2.23 -44.46 8.43
CA GLY A 358 2.31 -43.80 7.13
C GLY A 358 1.23 -44.32 6.20
N HIS A 359 0.75 -43.48 5.28
CA HIS A 359 -0.03 -43.94 4.13
C HIS A 359 0.35 -43.19 2.86
N ILE A 360 0.39 -43.97 1.78
CA ILE A 360 0.75 -43.58 0.42
C ILE A 360 -0.49 -43.04 -0.28
N TRP A 361 -0.38 -41.89 -0.95
CA TRP A 361 -1.42 -41.41 -1.87
C TRP A 361 -0.95 -41.54 -3.32
N ARG A 362 -1.72 -42.30 -4.13
CA ARG A 362 -1.58 -42.32 -5.59
C ARG A 362 -2.41 -41.19 -6.19
N THR A 363 -1.82 -40.41 -7.08
CA THR A 363 -2.55 -39.50 -7.97
C THR A 363 -3.21 -40.28 -9.12
N ARG A 364 -4.49 -40.02 -9.36
CA ARG A 364 -5.09 -40.10 -10.70
C ARG A 364 -5.39 -38.67 -11.14
N PHE A 365 -5.01 -38.32 -12.36
CA PHE A 365 -5.50 -37.15 -13.07
C PHE A 365 -6.66 -37.57 -14.00
N PRO A 366 -7.51 -36.62 -14.42
CA PRO A 366 -8.78 -36.90 -15.12
C PRO A 366 -8.58 -37.38 -16.56
#